data_AF-A0A1H5PLK8-F1
#
_entry.id   AF-A0A1H5PLK8-F1
#
_cell.length_a   1.000
_cell.length_b   1.000
_cell.length_c   1.000
_cell.angle_alpha   90.00
_cell.angle_beta   90.00
_cell.angle_gamma   90.00
#
_symmetry.space_group_name_H-M   'P 1'
#
loop_
_entity.id
_entity.type
_entity.pdbx_description
1 polymer ?
#
loop_
_entity_poly.entity_id
_entity_poly.type
_entity_poly.pdbx_seq_one_letter_code
_entity_poly.pdbx_strand_id
1 'polypeptide(L)'
;MLTIPGLGSVVAAGWLVSTAAGAATGAVAGGIIGLLVGAGIASEHAQVYAEGIRRGGTLIVVRTNDDRAPAARVALSRNGAVDSDQRSAYYHETGWAGFDDSAPPLTASEIDADRVRYTDRMHWLP
;
A
#
# COMPACT_ATOMS: atom_id res chain seq x y z
N MET A 1 0.72 28.69 7.45
CA MET A 1 1.75 27.71 7.83
C MET A 1 1.30 27.07 9.14
N LEU A 2 0.80 25.84 9.09
CA LEU A 2 0.37 25.09 10.27
C LEU A 2 1.56 24.23 10.73
N THR A 3 2.16 24.61 11.85
CA THR A 3 3.22 23.85 12.52
C THR A 3 2.59 22.85 13.47
N ILE A 4 2.89 21.56 13.29
CA ILE A 4 2.63 20.52 14.29
C ILE A 4 3.92 20.38 15.12
N PRO A 5 3.93 20.77 16.40
CA PRO A 5 5.12 20.66 17.22
C PRO A 5 5.54 19.18 17.34
N GLY A 6 6.78 18.87 16.94
CA GLY A 6 7.36 17.52 17.00
C GLY A 6 7.63 16.85 15.65
N LEU A 7 7.11 17.39 14.54
CA LEU A 7 7.43 16.97 13.19
C LEU A 7 8.13 18.15 12.48
N GLY A 8 9.39 17.94 12.10
CA GLY A 8 10.16 18.94 11.35
C GLY A 8 9.43 19.38 10.08
N SER A 9 9.76 20.59 9.61
CA SER A 9 9.23 21.24 8.41
C SER A 9 9.10 20.25 7.25
N VAL A 10 7.89 19.91 6.84
CA VAL A 10 7.69 19.11 5.62
C VAL A 10 7.75 20.07 4.43
N VAL A 11 8.97 20.33 3.96
CA VAL A 11 9.19 20.90 2.63
C VAL A 11 9.04 19.76 1.64
N ALA A 12 7.81 19.43 1.25
CA ALA A 12 7.54 18.46 0.19
C ALA A 12 7.73 19.13 -1.18
N ALA A 13 8.98 19.36 -1.57
CA ALA A 13 9.33 19.68 -2.96
C ALA A 13 10.15 18.51 -3.53
N GLY A 14 9.48 17.57 -4.21
CA GLY A 14 10.13 16.42 -4.86
C GLY A 14 9.16 15.46 -5.56
N TRP A 15 9.63 14.85 -6.67
CA TRP A 15 9.05 13.97 -7.74
C TRP A 15 7.61 13.42 -7.70
N LEU A 16 6.90 13.41 -6.56
CA LEU A 16 5.48 13.04 -6.51
C LEU A 16 4.56 14.17 -6.98
N VAL A 17 5.06 15.42 -7.11
CA VAL A 17 4.26 16.51 -7.71
C VAL A 17 3.96 16.21 -9.18
N SER A 18 4.89 15.61 -9.94
CA SER A 18 4.61 15.13 -11.30
C SER A 18 3.54 14.03 -11.34
N THR A 19 3.39 13.25 -10.27
CA THR A 19 2.35 12.22 -10.15
C THR A 19 1.03 12.81 -9.67
N ALA A 20 1.06 13.80 -8.78
CA ALA A 20 -0.13 14.48 -8.26
C ALA A 20 -0.85 15.31 -9.34
N ALA A 21 -0.12 15.86 -10.32
CA ALA A 21 -0.73 16.52 -11.47
C ALA A 21 -1.48 15.55 -12.40
N GLY A 22 -1.15 14.25 -12.39
CA GLY A 22 -1.86 13.22 -13.16
C GLY A 22 -2.99 12.51 -12.41
N ALA A 23 -2.95 12.53 -11.07
CA ALA A 23 -3.94 11.87 -10.23
C ALA A 23 -5.35 12.51 -10.28
N ALA A 24 -5.45 13.75 -10.77
CA ALA A 24 -6.73 14.45 -10.89
C ALA A 24 -7.52 14.09 -12.16
N THR A 25 -6.93 13.38 -13.14
CA THR A 25 -7.62 13.07 -14.41
C THR A 25 -7.40 11.70 -15.04
N GLY A 26 -6.49 10.84 -14.60
CA GLY A 26 -6.48 9.51 -15.20
C GLY A 26 -5.34 8.59 -14.81
N ALA A 27 -5.59 7.31 -15.06
CA ALA A 27 -4.59 6.30 -15.30
C ALA A 27 -3.41 6.89 -16.09
N VAL A 28 -2.30 7.16 -15.38
CA VAL A 28 -1.00 7.25 -16.02
C VAL A 28 -0.82 5.92 -16.77
N ALA A 29 -0.31 5.95 -18.00
CA ALA A 29 -0.27 4.84 -18.96
C ALA A 29 0.43 3.53 -18.52
N GLY A 30 0.61 3.26 -17.22
CA GLY A 30 1.15 2.02 -16.65
C GLY A 30 0.39 1.46 -15.43
N GLY A 31 -0.78 2.02 -15.06
CA GLY A 31 -1.54 1.56 -13.90
C GLY A 31 -0.75 1.71 -12.57
N ILE A 32 -1.32 1.24 -11.47
CA ILE A 32 -0.66 1.33 -10.17
C ILE A 32 0.63 0.50 -10.09
N ILE A 33 0.68 -0.64 -10.80
CA ILE A 33 1.87 -1.49 -10.89
C ILE A 33 3.01 -0.74 -11.56
N GLY A 34 2.78 -0.16 -12.74
CA GLY A 34 3.81 0.57 -13.47
C GLY A 34 4.32 1.80 -12.71
N LEU A 35 3.45 2.46 -11.95
CA LEU A 35 3.85 3.56 -11.07
C LEU A 35 4.79 3.09 -9.96
N LEU A 36 4.48 1.99 -9.28
CA LEU A 36 5.29 1.46 -8.18
C LEU A 36 6.63 0.91 -8.70
N VAL A 37 6.61 0.21 -9.85
CA VAL A 37 7.84 -0.27 -10.51
C VAL A 37 8.71 0.90 -10.96
N GLY A 38 8.12 1.93 -11.55
CA GLY A 38 8.83 3.17 -11.91
C GLY A 38 9.42 3.89 -10.69
N ALA A 39 8.85 3.70 -9.50
CA ALA A 39 9.38 4.21 -8.23
C ALA A 39 10.49 3.34 -7.62
N GLY A 40 10.90 2.26 -8.29
CA GLY A 40 11.95 1.34 -7.85
C GLY A 40 11.47 0.19 -6.96
N ILE A 41 10.15 -0.04 -6.85
CA ILE A 41 9.61 -1.20 -6.15
C ILE A 41 9.64 -2.40 -7.10
N ALA A 42 10.13 -3.55 -6.62
CA ALA A 42 10.15 -4.77 -7.43
C ALA A 42 8.72 -5.17 -7.86
N SER A 43 8.57 -5.71 -9.07
CA SER A 43 7.26 -5.98 -9.66
C SER A 43 6.42 -6.93 -8.80
N GLU A 44 7.05 -7.91 -8.17
CA GLU A 44 6.40 -8.84 -7.24
C GLU A 44 5.74 -8.11 -6.05
N HIS A 45 6.43 -7.14 -5.46
CA HIS A 45 5.89 -6.35 -4.34
C HIS A 45 4.83 -5.36 -4.81
N ALA A 46 5.02 -4.75 -5.99
CA ALA A 46 4.04 -3.85 -6.58
C ALA A 46 2.68 -4.54 -6.78
N GLN A 47 2.69 -5.80 -7.22
CA GLN A 47 1.48 -6.61 -7.38
C GLN A 47 0.76 -6.86 -6.06
N VAL A 48 1.50 -7.17 -4.99
CA VAL A 48 0.92 -7.35 -3.65
C VAL A 48 0.28 -6.05 -3.14
N TYR A 49 0.93 -4.90 -3.34
CA TYR A 49 0.38 -3.60 -2.92
C TYR A 49 -0.86 -3.21 -3.70
N ALA A 50 -0.87 -3.44 -5.01
CA ALA A 50 -2.02 -3.18 -5.87
C ALA A 50 -3.23 -4.06 -5.50
N GLU A 51 -2.98 -5.35 -5.24
CA GLU A 51 -4.02 -6.26 -4.76
C GLU A 51 -4.53 -5.85 -3.38
N GLY A 52 -3.64 -5.40 -2.49
CA GLY A 52 -3.98 -4.82 -1.21
C GLY A 52 -4.99 -3.66 -1.33
N ILE A 53 -4.77 -2.75 -2.28
CA ILE A 53 -5.68 -1.63 -2.56
C ILE A 53 -7.00 -2.13 -3.16
N ARG A 54 -6.95 -3.06 -4.13
CA ARG A 54 -8.14 -3.62 -4.77
C ARG A 54 -9.07 -4.29 -3.75
N ARG A 55 -8.50 -4.93 -2.71
CA ARG A 55 -9.21 -5.52 -1.56
C ARG A 55 -9.55 -4.52 -0.45
N GLY A 56 -9.52 -3.21 -0.73
CA GLY A 56 -9.97 -2.17 0.19
C GLY A 56 -8.92 -1.72 1.23
N GLY A 57 -7.65 -2.01 0.99
CA GLY A 57 -6.53 -1.48 1.78
C GLY A 57 -6.08 -0.09 1.31
N THR A 58 -5.29 0.58 2.14
CA THR A 58 -4.68 1.89 1.83
C THR A 58 -3.17 1.74 1.79
N LEU A 59 -2.54 2.18 0.70
CA LEU A 59 -1.09 2.24 0.61
C LEU A 59 -0.57 3.58 1.14
N ILE A 60 0.31 3.52 2.13
CA ILE A 60 0.99 4.69 2.69
C ILE A 60 2.47 4.61 2.31
N VAL A 61 2.96 5.65 1.63
CA VAL A 61 4.38 5.77 1.27
C VAL A 61 4.98 6.91 2.08
N VAL A 62 6.04 6.61 2.85
CA VAL A 62 6.73 7.61 3.67
C VAL A 62 8.09 7.90 3.06
N ARG A 63 8.34 9.18 2.75
CA ARG A 63 9.67 9.67 2.39
C ARG A 63 10.32 10.26 3.63
N THR A 64 11.51 9.79 3.94
CA THR A 64 12.26 10.27 5.09
C THR A 64 13.75 10.04 4.88
N ASN A 65 14.58 10.71 5.66
CA ASN A 65 16.02 10.46 5.67
C ASN A 65 16.30 9.09 6.33
N ASP A 66 17.45 8.50 6.02
CA ASP A 66 17.81 7.15 6.51
C ASP A 66 17.80 7.03 8.04
N ASP A 67 18.18 8.11 8.75
CA ASP A 67 18.15 8.17 10.22
C ASP A 67 16.73 8.11 10.80
N ARG A 68 15.72 8.46 10.01
CA ARG A 68 14.30 8.51 10.41
C ARG A 68 13.49 7.32 9.89
N ALA A 69 14.01 6.54 8.95
CA ALA A 69 13.35 5.36 8.43
C ALA A 69 12.95 4.35 9.53
N PRO A 70 13.77 4.07 10.57
CA PRO A 70 13.37 3.21 11.67
C PRO A 70 12.17 3.76 12.46
N ALA A 71 12.16 5.07 12.72
CA ALA A 71 11.08 5.72 13.46
C ALA A 71 9.76 5.69 12.68
N ALA A 72 9.81 5.94 11.37
CA ALA A 72 8.63 5.82 10.49
C ALA A 72 8.08 4.39 10.49
N ARG A 73 8.96 3.38 10.43
CA ARG A 73 8.55 1.96 10.49
C ARG A 73 7.85 1.63 11.80
N VAL A 74 8.42 2.03 12.93
CA VAL A 74 7.80 1.82 14.26
C VAL A 74 6.44 2.52 14.36
N ALA A 75 6.34 3.76 13.86
CA ALA A 75 5.08 4.50 13.87
C ALA A 75 4.00 3.77 13.05
N LEU A 76 4.33 3.29 11.85
CA LEU A 76 3.41 2.54 11.00
C LEU A 76 3.01 1.20 11.65
N SER A 77 3.97 0.41 12.13
CA SER A 77 3.69 -0.88 12.78
C SER A 77 2.78 -0.75 14.01
N ARG A 78 2.96 0.32 14.82
CA ARG A 78 2.10 0.59 15.98
C ARG A 78 0.66 0.97 15.61
N ASN A 79 0.42 1.44 14.38
CA ASN A 79 -0.89 1.86 13.90
C ASN A 79 -1.51 0.84 12.95
N GLY A 80 -1.15 -0.44 13.08
CA GLY A 80 -1.77 -1.52 12.32
C GLY A 80 -1.31 -1.61 10.87
N ALA A 81 -0.07 -1.18 10.57
CA ALA A 81 0.49 -1.44 9.24
C ALA A 81 0.48 -2.94 8.94
N VAL A 82 -0.01 -3.27 7.75
CA VAL A 82 -0.11 -4.65 7.27
C VAL A 82 1.30 -5.14 6.90
N ASP A 83 1.65 -6.33 7.40
CA ASP A 83 2.82 -7.07 6.94
C ASP A 83 2.56 -7.59 5.53
N SER A 84 3.32 -7.10 4.55
CA SER A 84 3.12 -7.41 3.14
C SER A 84 3.42 -8.87 2.80
N ASP A 85 4.37 -9.49 3.50
CA ASP A 85 4.78 -10.86 3.21
C ASP A 85 3.71 -11.83 3.71
N GLN A 86 3.18 -11.59 4.92
CA GLN A 86 2.05 -12.35 5.44
C GLN A 86 0.78 -12.16 4.61
N ARG A 87 0.54 -10.94 4.10
CA ARG A 87 -0.60 -10.64 3.25
C ARG A 87 -0.47 -11.30 1.87
N SER A 88 0.73 -11.31 1.29
CA SER A 88 1.05 -12.02 0.05
C SER A 88 0.80 -13.53 0.20
N ALA A 89 1.28 -14.13 1.29
CA ALA A 89 1.05 -15.55 1.57
C ALA A 89 -0.45 -15.89 1.65
N TYR A 90 -1.23 -15.07 2.36
CA TYR A 90 -2.69 -15.23 2.42
C TYR A 90 -3.35 -15.18 1.03
N TYR A 91 -2.92 -14.26 0.17
CA TYR A 91 -3.44 -14.19 -1.19
C TYR A 91 -3.15 -15.46 -1.97
N HIS A 92 -1.91 -15.94 -1.94
CA HIS A 92 -1.53 -17.17 -2.63
C HIS A 92 -2.25 -18.41 -2.08
N GLU A 93 -2.41 -18.52 -0.76
CA GLU A 93 -3.20 -19.57 -0.10
C GLU A 93 -4.67 -19.58 -0.55
N THR A 94 -5.22 -18.40 -0.86
CA THR A 94 -6.60 -18.22 -1.32
C THR A 94 -6.75 -18.22 -2.85
N GLY A 95 -5.71 -18.65 -3.57
CA GLY A 95 -5.75 -18.87 -5.02
C GLY A 95 -5.40 -17.64 -5.87
N TRP A 96 -4.84 -16.58 -5.29
CA TRP A 96 -4.31 -15.45 -6.05
C TRP A 96 -3.01 -15.83 -6.76
N ALA A 97 -2.95 -15.62 -8.07
CA ALA A 97 -1.77 -15.90 -8.90
C ALA A 97 -0.94 -14.65 -9.24
N GLY A 98 -1.42 -13.47 -8.87
CA GLY A 98 -0.85 -12.18 -9.26
C GLY A 98 -1.95 -11.14 -9.52
N PHE A 99 -1.55 -9.87 -9.60
CA PHE A 99 -2.50 -8.78 -9.81
C PHE A 99 -3.15 -8.86 -11.20
N ASP A 100 -4.47 -8.85 -11.23
CA ASP A 100 -5.29 -8.82 -12.45
C ASP A 100 -6.06 -7.50 -12.52
N ASP A 101 -5.62 -6.60 -13.41
CA ASP A 101 -6.23 -5.30 -13.63
C ASP A 101 -7.57 -5.38 -14.38
N SER A 102 -7.87 -6.53 -14.99
CA SER A 102 -9.15 -6.78 -15.68
C SER A 102 -10.24 -7.32 -14.75
N ALA A 103 -9.87 -7.78 -13.55
CA ALA A 103 -10.82 -8.27 -12.57
C ALA A 103 -11.75 -7.13 -12.12
N PRO A 104 -13.07 -7.38 -11.98
CA PRO A 104 -13.99 -6.37 -11.50
C PRO A 104 -13.58 -5.90 -10.08
N PRO A 105 -13.84 -4.63 -9.74
CA PRO A 105 -13.65 -4.15 -8.37
C PRO A 105 -14.45 -5.00 -7.39
N LEU A 106 -13.86 -5.33 -6.24
CA LEU A 106 -14.59 -6.03 -5.19
C LEU A 106 -15.73 -5.14 -4.67
N THR A 107 -16.87 -5.77 -4.39
CA THR A 107 -17.95 -5.12 -3.66
C THR A 107 -17.56 -4.88 -2.19
N ALA A 108 -18.25 -3.95 -1.53
CA ALA A 108 -18.00 -3.65 -0.12
C ALA A 108 -18.18 -4.89 0.79
N SER A 109 -19.15 -5.75 0.48
CA SER A 109 -19.38 -7.01 1.20
C SER A 109 -18.24 -8.02 1.01
N GLU A 110 -17.66 -8.09 -0.19
CA GLU A 110 -16.52 -8.99 -0.45
C GLU A 110 -15.24 -8.50 0.23
N ILE A 111 -15.03 -7.17 0.27
CA ILE A 111 -13.93 -6.54 1.02
C ILE A 111 -14.06 -6.82 2.52
N ASP A 112 -15.27 -6.67 3.08
CA ASP A 112 -15.51 -6.94 4.50
C ASP A 112 -15.30 -8.42 4.84
N ALA A 113 -15.82 -9.32 3.99
CA ALA A 113 -15.60 -10.75 4.13
C ALA A 113 -14.11 -11.13 4.05
N ASP A 114 -13.33 -10.52 3.14
CA ASP A 114 -11.87 -10.73 3.06
C ASP A 114 -11.16 -10.25 4.34
N ARG A 115 -11.55 -9.10 4.89
CA ARG A 115 -10.98 -8.55 6.12
C ARG A 115 -11.22 -9.46 7.32
N VAL A 116 -12.43 -10.01 7.44
CA VAL A 116 -12.78 -10.95 8.51
C VAL A 116 -11.95 -12.23 8.39
N ARG A 117 -11.89 -12.83 7.20
CA ARG A 117 -11.11 -14.06 6.95
C ARG A 117 -9.63 -13.87 7.24
N TYR A 118 -9.06 -12.73 6.86
CA TYR A 118 -7.66 -12.44 7.12
C TYR A 118 -7.36 -12.26 8.61
N THR A 119 -8.22 -11.52 9.32
CA THR A 119 -8.09 -11.33 10.77
C THR A 119 -8.22 -12.67 11.51
N ASP A 120 -9.18 -13.50 11.10
CA ASP A 120 -9.40 -14.84 11.67
C ASP A 120 -8.16 -15.74 11.47
N ARG A 121 -7.59 -15.73 10.25
CA ARG A 121 -6.34 -16.44 9.96
C ARG A 121 -5.20 -15.97 10.86
N MET A 122 -5.08 -14.67 11.08
CA MET A 122 -3.99 -14.10 11.87
C MET A 122 -4.07 -14.47 13.35
N HIS A 123 -5.25 -14.65 13.92
CA HIS A 123 -5.37 -15.03 15.34
C HIS A 123 -4.99 -16.48 15.61
N TRP A 124 -5.07 -17.36 14.59
CA TRP A 124 -4.73 -18.78 14.70
C TRP A 124 -3.25 -19.10 14.41
N LEU A 125 -2.44 -18.08 14.08
CA LEU A 125 -0.99 -18.24 13.95
C LEU A 125 -0.34 -18.23 15.35
N PRO A 126 0.47 -19.24 15.70
CA PRO A 126 1.08 -19.38 17.03
C PRO A 126 2.15 -18.33 17.36
#